data_AF-A0A945UXB4-F1
#
_entry.id   AF-A0A945UXB4-F1
#
_cell.length_a   1.000
_cell.length_b   1.000
_cell.length_c   1.000
_cell.angle_alpha   90.00
_cell.angle_beta   90.00
_cell.angle_gamma   90.00
#
_symmetry.space_group_name_H-M   'P 1'
#
loop_
_entity.id
_entity.type
_entity.pdbx_description
1 polymer ?
#
loop_
_entity_poly.entity_id
_entity_poly.type
_entity_poly.pdbx_seq_one_letter_code
_entity_poly.pdbx_strand_id
1 'polypeptide(L)'
;MSFEELQLAWQRDRASVPPPKMNPAALAKVRADSRRFTRRIFWRDVREIVAALFVALVLGRVAWSAHAEGSPSWPAWVAAAFPLGVAAYFVIDRWITKRRQDPQEKNVLAEIDRAKRVVDHQIHLLSRLVWWYLLPLVLSGVFLVLQVVLYAPMNVPPALALGLKITMAVIGLLPVILLNWWVLKQNQKAVRENLRPRSEELAGIRRELLSTN
;
A
#
# COMPACT_ATOMS: atom_id res chain seq x y z
N MET A 1 -13.39 29.47 35.87
CA MET A 1 -12.40 29.54 34.79
C MET A 1 -13.08 30.12 33.56
N SER A 2 -12.70 31.33 33.16
CA SER A 2 -13.19 31.94 31.91
C SER A 2 -12.42 31.40 30.70
N PHE A 3 -13.01 31.52 29.51
CA PHE A 3 -12.36 31.13 28.26
C PHE A 3 -11.04 31.89 28.04
N GLU A 4 -11.00 33.15 28.45
CA GLU A 4 -9.80 33.99 28.36
C GLU A 4 -8.68 33.50 29.29
N GLU A 5 -9.01 33.00 30.48
CA GLU A 5 -8.03 32.37 31.39
C GLU A 5 -7.45 31.08 30.79
N LEU A 6 -8.28 30.27 30.12
CA LEU A 6 -7.84 29.06 29.41
C LEU A 6 -6.98 29.39 28.19
N GLN A 7 -7.31 30.46 27.46
CA GLN A 7 -6.54 30.92 26.30
C GLN A 7 -5.20 31.53 26.72
N LEU A 8 -5.16 32.27 27.82
CA LEU A 8 -3.93 32.79 28.44
C LEU A 8 -3.05 31.67 29.00
N ALA A 9 -3.65 30.66 29.64
CA ALA A 9 -2.92 29.48 30.12
C ALA A 9 -2.30 28.71 28.95
N TRP A 10 -3.07 28.49 27.87
CA TRP A 10 -2.59 27.81 26.65
C TRP A 10 -1.50 28.58 25.89
N GLN A 11 -1.60 29.92 25.84
CA GLN A 11 -0.58 30.77 25.23
C GLN A 11 0.70 30.82 26.07
N ARG A 12 0.59 30.83 27.41
CA ARG A 12 1.74 30.71 28.32
C ARG A 12 2.44 29.37 28.17
N ASP A 13 1.69 28.27 28.09
CA ASP A 13 2.23 26.91 27.90
C ASP A 13 2.98 26.73 26.57
N ARG A 14 2.52 27.41 25.51
CA ARG A 14 3.23 27.45 24.21
C ARG A 14 4.47 28.34 24.20
N ALA A 15 4.54 29.33 25.07
CA ALA A 15 5.63 30.31 25.12
C ALA A 15 6.76 29.92 26.09
N SER A 16 6.48 29.06 27.08
CA SER A 16 7.39 28.69 28.16
C SER A 16 8.30 27.50 27.87
N VAL A 17 8.08 26.76 26.77
CA VAL A 17 8.97 25.67 26.35
C VAL A 17 9.78 26.15 25.15
N PRO A 18 11.04 26.60 25.35
CA PRO A 18 11.94 26.82 24.23
C PRO A 18 11.96 25.53 23.39
N PRO A 19 11.76 25.59 22.06
CA PRO A 19 11.92 24.40 21.24
C PRO A 19 13.31 23.85 21.55
N PRO A 20 13.43 22.55 21.89
CA PRO A 20 14.71 21.98 22.28
C PRO A 20 15.71 22.33 21.17
N LYS A 21 16.79 23.04 21.53
CA LYS A 21 17.88 23.42 20.63
C LYS A 21 18.61 22.15 20.22
N MET A 22 17.97 21.35 19.38
CA MET A 22 18.58 20.18 18.79
C MET A 22 19.60 20.68 17.76
N ASN A 23 20.77 20.04 17.75
CA ASN A 23 21.83 20.33 16.79
C ASN A 23 21.23 20.39 15.37
N PRO A 24 21.36 21.50 14.62
CA PRO A 24 20.82 21.62 13.26
C PRO A 24 21.28 20.49 12.34
N ALA A 25 22.45 19.89 12.61
CA ALA A 25 22.93 18.69 11.92
C ALA A 25 22.05 17.44 12.17
N ALA A 26 21.55 17.25 13.39
CA ALA A 26 20.66 16.13 13.73
C ALA A 26 19.28 16.29 13.07
N LEU A 27 18.73 17.51 13.07
CA LEU A 27 17.50 17.85 12.33
C LEU A 27 17.64 17.65 10.82
N ALA A 28 18.76 18.08 10.25
CA ALA A 28 19.06 17.88 8.83
C ALA A 28 19.13 16.39 8.48
N LYS A 29 19.75 15.58 9.34
CA LYS A 29 19.83 14.12 9.18
C LYS A 29 18.46 13.44 9.23
N VAL A 30 17.64 13.72 10.24
CA VAL A 30 16.27 13.17 10.35
C VAL A 30 15.42 13.55 9.13
N ARG A 31 15.51 14.80 8.66
CA ARG A 31 14.81 15.26 7.45
C ARG A 31 15.34 14.59 6.18
N ALA A 32 16.63 14.33 6.07
CA ALA A 32 17.22 13.63 4.93
C ALA A 32 16.75 12.16 4.90
N ASP A 33 16.76 11.49 6.05
CA ASP A 33 16.34 10.09 6.17
C ASP A 33 14.84 9.92 5.97
N SER A 34 14.03 10.87 6.44
CA SER A 34 12.59 10.92 6.17
C SER A 34 12.32 11.08 4.66
N ARG A 35 12.99 12.04 4.00
CA ARG A 35 12.85 12.25 2.55
C ARG A 35 13.26 11.04 1.72
N ARG A 36 14.36 10.38 2.08
CA ARG A 36 14.81 9.14 1.42
C ARG A 36 13.79 8.02 1.56
N PHE A 37 13.22 7.86 2.75
CA PHE A 37 12.18 6.86 3.01
C PHE A 37 10.91 7.14 2.21
N THR A 38 10.40 8.37 2.24
CA THR A 38 9.22 8.77 1.46
C THR A 38 9.43 8.60 -0.04
N ARG A 39 10.63 8.92 -0.55
CA ARG A 39 10.97 8.73 -1.97
C ARG A 39 10.97 7.25 -2.36
N ARG A 40 11.49 6.37 -1.50
CA ARG A 40 11.50 4.91 -1.74
C ARG A 40 10.07 4.36 -1.81
N ILE A 41 9.21 4.75 -0.87
CA ILE A 41 7.79 4.35 -0.87
C ILE A 41 7.10 4.86 -2.14
N PHE A 42 7.31 6.13 -2.50
CA PHE A 42 6.71 6.70 -3.70
C PHE A 42 7.05 5.91 -4.97
N TRP A 43 8.33 5.57 -5.18
CA TRP A 43 8.73 4.80 -6.36
C TRP A 43 8.19 3.36 -6.35
N ARG A 44 8.00 2.76 -5.16
CA ARG A 44 7.32 1.48 -5.04
C ARG A 44 5.86 1.60 -5.48
N ASP A 45 5.11 2.56 -4.91
CA ASP A 45 3.69 2.75 -5.21
C ASP A 45 3.47 3.02 -6.71
N VAL A 46 4.33 3.85 -7.34
CA VAL A 46 4.28 4.12 -8.78
C VAL A 46 4.48 2.84 -9.60
N ARG A 47 5.47 2.02 -9.25
CA ARG A 47 5.72 0.75 -9.96
C ARG A 47 4.55 -0.23 -9.80
N GLU A 48 3.94 -0.29 -8.61
CA GLU A 48 2.78 -1.14 -8.34
C GLU A 48 1.55 -0.68 -9.11
N ILE A 49 1.29 0.64 -9.20
CA ILE A 49 0.23 1.20 -10.05
C ILE A 49 0.46 0.86 -11.52
N VAL A 50 1.67 1.07 -12.04
CA VAL A 50 1.99 0.78 -13.45
C VAL A 50 1.84 -0.71 -13.74
N ALA A 51 2.31 -1.58 -12.86
CA ALA A 51 2.14 -3.02 -12.99
C ALA A 51 0.65 -3.43 -12.98
N ALA A 52 -0.14 -2.86 -12.06
CA ALA A 52 -1.58 -3.13 -11.98
C ALA A 52 -2.32 -2.68 -13.24
N LEU A 53 -2.03 -1.49 -13.77
CA LEU A 53 -2.60 -1.01 -15.03
C LEU A 53 -2.20 -1.89 -16.22
N PHE A 54 -0.94 -2.32 -16.27
CA PHE A 54 -0.47 -3.24 -17.31
C PHE A 54 -1.20 -4.58 -17.26
N VAL A 55 -1.34 -5.19 -16.07
CA VAL A 55 -2.11 -6.43 -15.89
C VAL A 55 -3.57 -6.21 -16.31
N ALA A 56 -4.19 -5.11 -15.90
CA ALA A 56 -5.57 -4.81 -16.28
C ALA A 56 -5.72 -4.66 -17.81
N LEU A 57 -4.76 -4.06 -18.49
CA LEU A 57 -4.75 -3.94 -19.95
C LEU A 57 -4.67 -5.31 -20.63
N VAL A 58 -3.78 -6.19 -20.15
CA VAL A 58 -3.63 -7.55 -20.68
C VAL A 58 -4.92 -8.34 -20.49
N LEU A 59 -5.50 -8.32 -19.29
CA LEU A 59 -6.76 -9.01 -19.00
C LEU A 59 -7.94 -8.42 -19.78
N GLY A 60 -7.99 -7.08 -19.93
CA GLY A 60 -8.97 -6.41 -20.76
C GLY A 60 -8.84 -6.79 -22.23
N ARG A 61 -7.62 -7.03 -22.73
CA ARG A 61 -7.40 -7.52 -24.10
C ARG A 61 -7.93 -8.94 -24.30
N VAL A 62 -7.80 -9.80 -23.30
CA VAL A 62 -8.39 -11.16 -23.26
C VAL A 62 -9.92 -11.08 -23.22
N ALA A 63 -10.48 -10.19 -22.40
CA ALA A 63 -11.92 -9.96 -22.35
C ALA A 63 -12.46 -9.47 -23.70
N TRP A 64 -11.74 -8.56 -24.34
CA TRP A 64 -12.09 -8.02 -25.65
C TRP A 64 -12.04 -9.09 -26.75
N SER A 65 -10.99 -9.94 -26.80
CA SER A 65 -10.94 -11.03 -27.78
C SER A 65 -12.08 -12.02 -27.58
N ALA A 66 -12.34 -12.44 -26.34
CA ALA A 66 -13.44 -13.34 -26.05
C ALA A 66 -14.79 -12.75 -26.50
N HIS A 67 -15.00 -11.45 -26.27
CA HIS A 67 -16.20 -10.76 -26.72
C HIS A 67 -16.32 -10.70 -28.25
N ALA A 68 -15.22 -10.37 -28.95
CA ALA A 68 -15.18 -10.29 -30.40
C ALA A 68 -15.43 -11.65 -31.08
N GLU A 69 -15.06 -12.75 -30.42
CA GLU A 69 -15.32 -14.13 -30.85
C GLU A 69 -16.73 -14.62 -30.51
N GLY A 70 -17.59 -13.77 -29.91
CA GLY A 70 -18.95 -14.12 -29.50
C GLY A 70 -19.02 -14.98 -28.23
N SER A 71 -17.91 -15.15 -27.52
CA SER A 71 -17.84 -15.90 -26.26
C SER A 71 -18.20 -15.03 -25.06
N PRO A 72 -18.87 -15.56 -24.01
CA PRO A 72 -19.09 -14.82 -22.78
C PRO A 72 -17.76 -14.33 -22.18
N SER A 73 -17.61 -13.01 -22.04
CA SER A 73 -16.37 -12.34 -21.61
C SER A 73 -16.45 -11.69 -20.24
N TRP A 74 -17.60 -11.78 -19.56
CA TRP A 74 -17.81 -11.15 -18.26
C TRP A 74 -16.79 -11.57 -17.19
N PRO A 75 -16.35 -12.85 -17.06
CA PRO A 75 -15.34 -13.19 -16.06
C PRO A 75 -14.01 -12.50 -16.33
N ALA A 76 -13.59 -12.40 -17.60
CA ALA A 76 -12.37 -11.69 -17.96
C ALA A 76 -12.45 -10.17 -17.67
N TRP A 77 -13.61 -9.54 -17.88
CA TRP A 77 -13.83 -8.15 -17.49
C TRP A 77 -13.76 -7.95 -15.97
N VAL A 78 -14.38 -8.85 -15.20
CA VAL A 78 -14.28 -8.85 -13.73
C VAL A 78 -12.83 -9.06 -13.28
N ALA A 79 -12.11 -9.99 -13.92
CA ALA A 79 -10.70 -10.22 -13.65
C ALA A 79 -9.85 -8.95 -13.88
N ALA A 80 -10.14 -8.18 -14.94
CA ALA A 80 -9.47 -6.92 -15.25
C ALA A 80 -9.84 -5.77 -14.29
N ALA A 81 -11.05 -5.79 -13.70
CA ALA A 81 -11.51 -4.76 -12.77
C ALA A 81 -10.75 -4.78 -11.43
N PHE A 82 -10.34 -5.96 -10.93
CA PHE A 82 -9.59 -6.08 -9.68
C PHE A 82 -8.25 -5.31 -9.65
N PRO A 83 -7.32 -5.47 -10.61
CA PRO A 83 -6.08 -4.70 -10.63
C PRO A 83 -6.34 -3.19 -10.82
N LEU A 84 -7.39 -2.78 -11.54
CA LEU A 84 -7.82 -1.37 -11.58
C LEU A 84 -8.24 -0.87 -10.20
N GLY A 85 -9.01 -1.68 -9.45
CA GLY A 85 -9.38 -1.37 -8.07
C GLY A 85 -8.17 -1.19 -7.16
N VAL A 86 -7.14 -2.03 -7.30
CA VAL A 86 -5.88 -1.90 -6.57
C VAL A 86 -5.15 -0.59 -6.94
N ALA A 87 -5.05 -0.28 -8.24
CA ALA A 87 -4.44 0.97 -8.70
C ALA A 87 -5.20 2.20 -8.17
N ALA A 88 -6.54 2.16 -8.22
CA ALA A 88 -7.39 3.22 -7.68
C ALA A 88 -7.21 3.39 -6.17
N TYR A 89 -7.11 2.29 -5.42
CA TYR A 89 -6.84 2.33 -3.98
C TYR A 89 -5.54 3.06 -3.66
N PHE A 90 -4.45 2.80 -4.38
CA PHE A 90 -3.19 3.54 -4.19
C PHE A 90 -3.33 5.04 -4.46
N VAL A 91 -4.03 5.41 -5.54
CA VAL A 91 -4.26 6.82 -5.88
C VAL A 91 -5.08 7.52 -4.79
N ILE A 92 -6.13 6.87 -4.31
CA ILE A 92 -7.01 7.39 -3.24
C ILE A 92 -6.25 7.50 -1.92
N ASP A 93 -5.54 6.45 -1.48
CA ASP A 93 -4.74 6.47 -0.25
C ASP A 93 -3.71 7.60 -0.30
N ARG A 94 -3.04 7.77 -1.44
CA ARG A 94 -2.05 8.85 -1.62
C ARG A 94 -2.70 10.22 -1.57
N TRP A 95 -3.86 10.39 -2.18
CA TRP A 95 -4.58 11.65 -2.20
C TRP A 95 -5.07 12.03 -0.80
N ILE A 96 -5.65 11.09 -0.05
CA ILE A 96 -6.06 11.28 1.34
C ILE A 96 -4.84 11.61 2.20
N THR A 97 -3.75 10.86 2.06
CA THR A 97 -2.51 11.08 2.80
C THR A 97 -1.91 12.46 2.51
N LYS A 98 -1.88 12.88 1.24
CA LYS A 98 -1.40 14.22 0.86
C LYS A 98 -2.25 15.33 1.46
N ARG A 99 -3.58 15.17 1.48
CA ARG A 99 -4.51 16.15 2.07
C ARG A 99 -4.38 16.27 3.59
N ARG A 100 -3.98 15.20 4.28
CA ARG A 100 -3.79 15.16 5.74
C ARG A 100 -2.39 15.58 6.19
N GLN A 101 -1.47 15.86 5.27
CA GLN A 101 -0.15 16.36 5.61
C GLN A 101 -0.19 17.88 5.75
N ASP A 102 -0.02 18.37 6.97
CA ASP A 102 0.16 19.80 7.24
C ASP A 102 1.43 20.35 6.56
N PRO A 103 1.46 21.65 6.23
CA PRO A 103 2.67 22.35 5.76
C PRO A 103 3.82 22.12 6.75
N GLN A 104 5.06 22.10 6.25
CA GLN A 104 6.27 21.88 7.06
C GLN A 104 6.20 22.62 8.40
N GLU A 105 6.04 21.85 9.48
CA GLU A 105 5.90 22.43 10.80
C GLU A 105 7.26 22.95 11.26
N LYS A 106 7.27 24.16 11.82
CA LYS A 106 8.51 24.83 12.27
C LYS A 106 9.11 24.18 13.52
N ASN A 107 8.34 23.31 14.20
CA ASN A 107 8.71 22.65 15.45
C ASN A 107 9.27 21.24 15.21
N VAL A 108 10.34 20.90 15.92
CA VAL A 108 11.02 19.60 15.88
C VAL A 108 10.12 18.47 16.36
N LEU A 109 9.38 18.70 17.44
CA LEU A 109 8.43 17.72 17.99
C LEU A 109 7.34 17.39 16.96
N ALA A 110 6.86 18.40 16.25
CA ALA A 110 5.88 18.23 15.19
C ALA A 110 6.42 17.44 13.98
N GLU A 111 7.68 17.65 13.60
CA GLU A 111 8.31 16.90 12.51
C GLU A 111 8.53 15.42 12.91
N ILE A 112 8.87 15.15 14.17
CA ILE A 112 8.96 13.78 14.72
C ILE A 112 7.58 13.12 14.73
N ASP A 113 6.55 13.81 15.22
CA ASP A 113 5.18 13.31 15.23
C ASP A 113 4.67 13.04 13.80
N ARG A 114 5.00 13.92 12.84
CA ARG A 114 4.71 13.69 11.41
C ARG A 114 5.42 12.45 10.88
N ALA A 115 6.71 12.29 11.15
CA ALA A 115 7.47 11.12 10.71
C ALA A 115 6.89 9.83 11.31
N LYS A 116 6.51 9.86 12.59
CA LYS A 116 5.86 8.74 13.27
C LYS A 116 4.50 8.40 12.64
N ARG A 117 3.63 9.40 12.40
CA ARG A 117 2.34 9.19 11.71
C ARG A 117 2.51 8.51 10.35
N VAL A 118 3.53 8.90 9.59
CA VAL A 118 3.83 8.27 8.28
C VAL A 118 4.24 6.81 8.45
N VAL A 119 5.11 6.49 9.42
CA VAL A 119 5.54 5.11 9.68
C VAL A 119 4.37 4.26 10.17
N ASP A 120 3.56 4.77 11.10
CA ASP A 120 2.41 4.05 11.66
C ASP A 120 1.34 3.81 10.58
N HIS A 121 1.11 4.76 9.66
CA HIS A 121 0.25 4.56 8.48
C HIS A 121 0.77 3.42 7.59
N GLN A 122 2.08 3.37 7.33
CA GLN A 122 2.68 2.29 6.54
C GLN A 122 2.56 0.92 7.22
N ILE A 123 2.73 0.86 8.55
CA ILE A 123 2.50 -0.38 9.32
C ILE A 123 1.03 -0.81 9.18
N HIS A 124 0.09 0.11 9.32
CA HIS A 124 -1.33 -0.18 9.15
C HIS A 124 -1.64 -0.73 7.75
N LEU A 125 -1.16 -0.04 6.70
CA LEU A 125 -1.36 -0.45 5.32
C LEU A 125 -0.79 -1.85 5.06
N LEU A 126 0.41 -2.14 5.54
CA LEU A 126 1.04 -3.47 5.39
C LEU A 126 0.37 -4.55 6.24
N SER A 127 -0.18 -4.21 7.41
CA SER A 127 -0.94 -5.17 8.23
C SER A 127 -2.24 -5.62 7.54
N ARG A 128 -2.82 -4.77 6.69
CA ARG A 128 -4.05 -5.06 5.95
C ARG A 128 -3.79 -5.43 4.49
N LEU A 129 -2.53 -5.65 4.10
CA LEU A 129 -2.11 -5.99 2.73
C LEU A 129 -2.91 -7.13 2.11
N VAL A 130 -3.26 -8.15 2.90
CA VAL A 130 -4.06 -9.28 2.44
C VAL A 130 -5.40 -8.80 1.85
N TRP A 131 -6.05 -7.84 2.49
CA TRP A 131 -7.40 -7.42 2.15
C TRP A 131 -7.48 -6.47 0.96
N TRP A 132 -6.58 -5.50 0.88
CA TRP A 132 -6.65 -4.48 -0.17
C TRP A 132 -5.78 -4.80 -1.40
N TYR A 133 -4.82 -5.74 -1.29
CA TYR A 133 -3.89 -6.06 -2.38
C TYR A 133 -3.94 -7.54 -2.80
N LEU A 134 -3.65 -8.47 -1.87
CA LEU A 134 -3.47 -9.88 -2.23
C LEU A 134 -4.79 -10.55 -2.62
N LEU A 135 -5.85 -10.30 -1.86
CA LEU A 135 -7.18 -10.87 -2.13
C LEU A 135 -7.72 -10.42 -3.50
N PRO A 136 -7.74 -9.13 -3.86
CA PRO A 136 -8.08 -8.70 -5.22
C PRO A 136 -7.28 -9.39 -6.33
N LEU A 137 -5.96 -9.59 -6.14
CA LEU A 137 -5.12 -10.26 -7.15
C LEU A 137 -5.45 -11.76 -7.26
N VAL A 138 -5.70 -12.43 -6.15
CA VAL A 138 -6.15 -13.83 -6.16
C VAL A 138 -7.50 -13.95 -6.86
N LEU A 139 -8.46 -13.08 -6.55
CA LEU A 139 -9.77 -13.07 -7.20
C LEU A 139 -9.64 -12.79 -8.70
N SER A 140 -8.79 -11.86 -9.11
CA SER A 140 -8.47 -11.62 -10.52
C SER A 140 -8.02 -12.91 -11.23
N GLY A 141 -7.07 -13.65 -10.62
CA GLY A 141 -6.63 -14.94 -11.14
C GLY A 141 -7.73 -15.99 -11.20
N VAL A 142 -8.59 -16.07 -10.18
CA VAL A 142 -9.74 -16.99 -10.15
C VAL A 142 -10.72 -16.71 -11.29
N PHE A 143 -11.07 -15.46 -11.52
CA PHE A 143 -11.98 -15.09 -12.61
C PHE A 143 -11.37 -15.31 -14.00
N LEU A 144 -10.05 -15.12 -14.14
CA LEU A 144 -9.35 -15.49 -15.38
C LEU A 144 -9.38 -17.01 -15.61
N VAL A 145 -9.11 -17.81 -14.59
CA VAL A 145 -9.23 -19.27 -14.70
C VAL A 145 -10.66 -19.69 -15.00
N LEU A 146 -11.66 -19.03 -14.40
CA LEU A 146 -13.06 -19.26 -14.70
C LEU A 146 -13.36 -18.98 -16.19
N GLN A 147 -12.83 -17.90 -16.76
CA GLN A 147 -12.95 -17.60 -18.19
C GLN A 147 -12.44 -18.77 -19.04
N VAL A 148 -11.21 -19.22 -18.76
CA VAL A 148 -10.54 -20.25 -19.56
C VAL A 148 -11.24 -21.60 -19.40
N VAL A 149 -11.54 -22.01 -18.16
CA VAL A 149 -12.12 -23.32 -17.88
C VAL A 149 -13.53 -23.44 -18.46
N LEU A 150 -14.34 -22.38 -18.42
CA LEU A 150 -15.72 -22.47 -18.91
C LEU A 150 -15.83 -22.23 -20.42
N TYR A 151 -15.06 -21.30 -20.95
CA TYR A 151 -15.33 -20.75 -22.29
C TYR A 151 -14.19 -20.92 -23.30
N ALA A 152 -13.05 -21.50 -22.93
CA ALA A 152 -12.02 -21.82 -23.91
C ALA A 152 -12.51 -22.96 -24.82
N PRO A 153 -12.51 -22.76 -26.16
CA PRO A 153 -12.87 -23.82 -27.09
C PRO A 153 -11.82 -24.93 -27.02
N MET A 154 -12.28 -26.19 -27.00
CA MET A 154 -11.40 -27.36 -27.01
C MET A 154 -11.91 -28.40 -28.00
N ASN A 155 -11.09 -28.66 -29.02
CA ASN A 155 -11.36 -29.67 -30.04
C ASN A 155 -10.74 -31.01 -29.63
N VAL A 156 -11.06 -31.50 -28.42
CA VAL A 156 -10.54 -32.75 -27.86
C VAL A 156 -11.64 -33.53 -27.12
N PRO A 157 -11.48 -34.86 -26.92
CA PRO A 157 -12.46 -35.66 -26.20
C PRO A 157 -12.74 -35.12 -24.78
N PRO A 158 -13.97 -35.27 -24.24
CA PRO A 158 -14.36 -34.65 -22.97
C PRO A 158 -13.48 -34.99 -21.77
N ALA A 159 -13.01 -36.25 -21.67
CA ALA A 159 -12.12 -36.68 -20.58
C ALA A 159 -10.76 -35.97 -20.64
N LEU A 160 -10.19 -35.83 -21.84
CA LEU A 160 -8.94 -35.09 -22.05
C LEU A 160 -9.14 -33.59 -21.84
N ALA A 161 -10.28 -33.05 -22.27
CA ALA A 161 -10.67 -31.66 -22.05
C ALA A 161 -10.72 -31.31 -20.55
N LEU A 162 -11.31 -32.18 -19.73
CA LEU A 162 -11.37 -31.99 -18.28
C LEU A 162 -9.97 -31.97 -17.66
N GLY A 163 -9.11 -32.93 -18.02
CA GLY A 163 -7.72 -32.98 -17.57
C GLY A 163 -6.96 -31.70 -17.92
N LEU A 164 -7.05 -31.25 -19.17
CA LEU A 164 -6.41 -30.01 -19.64
C LEU A 164 -6.93 -28.78 -18.90
N LYS A 165 -8.24 -28.65 -18.68
CA LYS A 165 -8.82 -27.54 -17.89
C LYS A 165 -8.28 -27.50 -16.47
N ILE A 166 -8.18 -28.64 -15.80
CA ILE A 166 -7.62 -28.73 -14.44
C ILE A 166 -6.15 -28.32 -14.46
N THR A 167 -5.37 -28.84 -15.42
CA THR A 167 -3.95 -28.47 -15.56
C THR A 167 -3.79 -26.97 -15.81
N MET A 168 -4.58 -26.37 -16.70
CA MET A 168 -4.56 -24.93 -16.97
C MET A 168 -4.96 -24.11 -15.74
N ALA A 169 -5.95 -24.56 -14.96
CA ALA A 169 -6.34 -23.92 -13.72
C ALA A 169 -5.22 -23.92 -12.68
N VAL A 170 -4.55 -25.07 -12.50
CA VAL A 170 -3.41 -25.20 -11.58
C VAL A 170 -2.24 -24.34 -12.04
N ILE A 171 -1.86 -24.41 -13.31
CA ILE A 171 -0.76 -23.61 -13.89
C ILE A 171 -1.09 -22.12 -13.83
N GLY A 172 -2.35 -21.72 -14.00
CA GLY A 172 -2.77 -20.32 -13.93
C GLY A 172 -2.79 -19.75 -12.50
N LEU A 173 -3.30 -20.51 -11.52
CA LEU A 173 -3.44 -20.03 -10.14
C LEU A 173 -2.17 -20.18 -9.31
N LEU A 174 -1.38 -21.23 -9.54
CA LEU A 174 -0.22 -21.53 -8.69
C LEU A 174 0.80 -20.38 -8.67
N PRO A 175 1.21 -19.77 -9.81
CA PRO A 175 2.13 -18.63 -9.80
C PRO A 175 1.56 -17.43 -9.07
N VAL A 176 0.25 -17.16 -9.21
CA VAL A 176 -0.44 -16.08 -8.51
C VAL A 176 -0.36 -16.31 -7.00
N ILE A 177 -0.68 -17.51 -6.52
CA ILE A 177 -0.63 -17.87 -5.11
C ILE A 177 0.81 -17.74 -4.56
N LEU A 178 1.79 -18.31 -5.27
CA LEU A 178 3.20 -18.27 -4.86
C LEU A 178 3.75 -16.84 -4.80
N LEU A 179 3.43 -16.02 -5.81
CA LEU A 179 3.82 -14.61 -5.83
C LEU A 179 3.19 -13.85 -4.67
N ASN A 180 1.89 -14.05 -4.41
CA ASN A 180 1.19 -13.41 -3.30
C ASN A 180 1.78 -13.83 -1.94
N TRP A 181 2.12 -15.11 -1.76
CA TRP A 181 2.80 -15.60 -0.55
C TRP A 181 4.18 -14.96 -0.38
N TRP A 182 4.97 -14.88 -1.45
CA TRP A 182 6.28 -14.23 -1.41
C TRP A 182 6.16 -12.74 -1.07
N VAL A 183 5.21 -12.02 -1.69
CA VAL A 183 4.93 -10.60 -1.39
C VAL A 183 4.52 -10.43 0.07
N LEU A 184 3.66 -11.29 0.60
CA LEU A 184 3.26 -11.26 2.01
C LEU A 184 4.48 -11.43 2.93
N LYS A 185 5.33 -12.41 2.63
CA LYS A 185 6.55 -12.68 3.41
C LYS A 185 7.51 -11.49 3.41
N GLN A 186 7.74 -10.87 2.24
CA GLN A 186 8.62 -9.69 2.12
C GLN A 186 8.06 -8.49 2.89
N ASN A 187 6.76 -8.23 2.78
CA ASN A 187 6.13 -7.11 3.48
C ASN A 187 6.15 -7.30 5.00
N GLN A 188 5.84 -8.50 5.50
CA GLN A 188 5.92 -8.77 6.93
C GLN A 188 7.36 -8.68 7.45
N LYS A 189 8.34 -9.14 6.66
CA LYS A 189 9.75 -8.96 6.97
C LYS A 189 10.11 -7.47 7.07
N ALA A 190 9.68 -6.66 6.11
CA ALA A 190 9.91 -5.22 6.11
C ALA A 190 9.26 -4.51 7.31
N VAL A 191 8.06 -4.91 7.72
CA VAL A 191 7.40 -4.38 8.93
C VAL A 191 8.25 -4.67 10.17
N ARG A 192 8.71 -5.91 10.34
CA ARG A 192 9.48 -6.33 11.51
C ARG A 192 10.87 -5.70 11.57
N GLU A 193 11.58 -5.66 10.45
CA GLU A 193 13.00 -5.29 10.43
C GLU A 193 13.24 -3.79 10.23
N ASN A 194 12.31 -3.06 9.59
CA ASN A 194 12.51 -1.66 9.24
C ASN A 194 11.51 -0.73 9.90
N LEU A 195 10.20 -1.06 9.85
CA LEU A 195 9.16 -0.10 10.25
C LEU A 195 8.95 -0.05 11.76
N ARG A 196 8.86 -1.21 12.43
CA ARG A 196 8.70 -1.27 13.89
C ARG A 196 9.88 -0.62 14.63
N PRO A 197 11.15 -0.96 14.34
CA PRO A 197 12.29 -0.34 15.01
C PRO A 197 12.31 1.17 14.82
N ARG A 198 11.95 1.65 13.61
CA ARG A 198 11.91 3.08 13.33
C ARG A 198 10.77 3.82 14.05
N SER A 199 9.61 3.17 14.23
CA SER A 199 8.52 3.75 15.05
C SER A 199 8.92 3.83 16.52
N GLU A 200 9.62 2.82 17.03
CA GLU A 200 10.16 2.78 18.40
C GLU A 200 11.27 3.83 18.62
N GLU A 201 12.19 3.97 17.66
CA GLU A 201 13.25 5.00 17.66
C GLU A 201 12.64 6.41 17.73
N LEU A 202 11.68 6.72 16.85
CA LEU A 202 10.99 8.02 16.85
C LEU A 202 10.23 8.26 18.15
N ALA A 203 9.61 7.22 18.74
CA ALA A 203 8.95 7.31 20.04
C ALA A 203 9.96 7.49 21.20
N GLY A 204 11.17 6.95 21.07
CA GLY A 204 12.28 7.17 22.00
C GLY A 204 12.76 8.61 21.99
N ILE A 205 13.11 9.13 20.80
CA ILE A 205 13.57 10.52 20.61
C ILE A 205 12.51 11.50 21.14
N ARG A 206 11.23 11.25 20.87
CA ARG A 206 10.14 12.08 21.40
C ARG A 206 10.10 12.11 22.93
N ARG A 207 10.29 10.96 23.59
CA ARG A 207 10.28 10.87 25.06
C ARG A 207 11.46 11.62 25.68
N GLU A 208 12.65 11.46 25.11
CA GLU A 208 13.86 12.15 25.56
C GLU A 208 13.74 13.68 25.45
N LEU A 209 13.14 14.18 24.36
CA LEU A 209 12.88 15.62 24.19
C LEU A 209 11.82 16.17 25.14
N LEU A 210 10.93 15.32 25.66
CA LEU A 210 9.93 15.71 26.65
C LEU A 210 10.45 15.60 28.09
N SER A 211 11.47 14.78 28.37
CA SER A 211 12.08 14.65 29.69
C SER A 211 13.21 15.64 29.96
N THR A 212 13.74 16.28 28.92
CA THR A 212 14.85 17.26 29.00
C THR A 212 14.33 18.72 29.08
N ASN A 213 13.02 18.92 28.94
CA ASN A 213 12.32 20.18 29.21
C ASN A 213 11.56 20.06 30.52
#